data_AF-A0A239TFQ1-F1
#
_entry.id   AF-A0A239TFQ1-F1
#
_cell.length_a   1.000
_cell.length_b   1.000
_cell.length_c   1.000
_cell.angle_alpha   90.00
_cell.angle_beta   90.00
_cell.angle_gamma   90.00
#
_symmetry.space_group_name_H-M   'P 1'
#
loop_
_entity.id
_entity.type
_entity.pdbx_description
1 polymer ?
#
loop_
_entity_poly.entity_id
_entity_poly.type
_entity_poly.pdbx_seq_one_letter_code
_entity_poly.pdbx_strand_id
1 'polypeptide(L)'
;MIKRTAEHILTWIGVGLSAIGLLLIGLVLPFMSADSFIQGMQEGDGNITYEDATMTASLFQNVGIFVLILGLITLVIAIIGGVFINKNAKTAGILILIAGVISLLGNWVVAILWIIAGILLLVKKPQRDTLTEDGYYNYDKANEVAKDRNNEDPYKY
;
A
#
# COMPACT_ATOMS: atom_id res chain seq x y z
N MET A 1 -15.49 17.64 -11.45
CA MET A 1 -15.17 16.45 -10.62
C MET A 1 -13.74 16.00 -10.89
N ILE A 2 -12.82 16.16 -9.94
CA ILE A 2 -11.53 15.46 -10.04
C ILE A 2 -11.75 14.09 -9.41
N LYS A 3 -12.03 13.10 -10.24
CA LYS A 3 -12.21 11.71 -9.78
C LYS A 3 -10.89 11.26 -9.12
N ARG A 4 -10.98 10.57 -7.98
CA ARG A 4 -9.84 9.94 -7.29
C ARG A 4 -9.30 8.71 -8.02
N THR A 5 -9.46 8.70 -9.34
CA THR A 5 -9.16 7.58 -10.23
C THR A 5 -7.67 7.26 -10.23
N ALA A 6 -6.80 8.27 -10.25
CA ALA A 6 -5.35 8.05 -10.19
C ALA A 6 -4.91 7.40 -8.87
N GLU A 7 -5.44 7.84 -7.73
CA GLU A 7 -5.12 7.25 -6.42
C GLU A 7 -5.57 5.79 -6.33
N HIS A 8 -6.83 5.52 -6.74
CA HIS A 8 -7.37 4.17 -6.76
C HIS A 8 -6.57 3.24 -7.67
N ILE A 9 -6.31 3.66 -8.91
CA ILE A 9 -5.58 2.86 -9.88
C ILE A 9 -4.18 2.54 -9.35
N LEU A 10 -3.47 3.53 -8.82
CA LEU A 10 -2.10 3.34 -8.34
C LEU A 10 -2.03 2.38 -7.15
N THR A 11 -2.94 2.51 -6.19
CA THR A 11 -3.02 1.59 -5.05
C THR A 11 -3.30 0.16 -5.50
N TRP A 12 -4.30 -0.04 -6.37
CA TRP A 12 -4.69 -1.38 -6.81
C TRP A 12 -3.70 -2.03 -7.78
N ILE A 13 -2.99 -1.25 -8.60
CA ILE A 13 -1.84 -1.76 -9.38
C ILE A 13 -0.76 -2.27 -8.43
N GLY A 14 -0.42 -1.51 -7.38
CA GLY A 14 0.55 -1.95 -6.38
C GLY A 14 0.12 -3.22 -5.65
N VAL A 15 -1.16 -3.34 -5.29
CA VAL A 15 -1.75 -4.56 -4.70
C VAL A 15 -1.64 -5.75 -5.65
N GLY A 16 -2.03 -5.59 -6.91
CA GLY A 16 -1.94 -6.65 -7.90
C GLY A 16 -0.50 -7.12 -8.13
N LEU A 17 0.43 -6.17 -8.30
CA LEU A 17 1.84 -6.48 -8.51
C LEU A 17 2.47 -7.15 -7.28
N SER A 18 2.14 -6.68 -6.07
CA SER A 18 2.59 -7.29 -4.82
C SER A 18 2.06 -8.72 -4.66
N ALA A 19 0.78 -8.94 -4.93
CA ALA A 19 0.17 -10.27 -4.88
C ALA A 19 0.85 -11.24 -5.85
N ILE A 20 1.10 -10.82 -7.09
CA ILE A 20 1.82 -11.63 -8.08
C ILE A 20 3.24 -11.94 -7.58
N GLY A 21 3.97 -10.95 -7.09
CA GLY A 21 5.32 -11.16 -6.55
C GLY A 21 5.35 -12.15 -5.38
N LEU A 22 4.39 -12.04 -4.46
CA LEU A 22 4.27 -12.97 -3.32
C LEU A 22 3.89 -14.38 -3.76
N LEU A 23 3.02 -14.52 -4.77
CA LEU A 23 2.70 -15.82 -5.35
C LEU A 23 3.93 -16.48 -6.00
N LEU A 24 4.74 -15.72 -6.74
CA LEU A 24 5.97 -16.23 -7.35
C LEU A 24 6.98 -16.67 -6.29
N ILE A 25 7.21 -15.86 -5.26
CA ILE A 25 8.11 -16.22 -4.15
C ILE A 25 7.57 -17.47 -3.44
N GLY A 26 6.28 -17.50 -3.10
CA GLY A 26 5.64 -18.64 -2.44
C GLY A 26 5.74 -19.94 -3.26
N LEU A 27 5.72 -19.84 -4.60
CA LEU A 27 5.91 -20.97 -5.49
C LEU A 27 7.35 -21.47 -5.50
N VAL A 28 8.34 -20.58 -5.51
CA VAL A 28 9.77 -20.94 -5.66
C VAL A 28 10.38 -21.45 -4.33
N LEU A 29 9.94 -20.92 -3.18
CA LEU A 29 10.56 -21.23 -1.89
C LEU A 29 10.69 -22.72 -1.54
N PRO A 30 9.69 -23.59 -1.79
CA PRO A 30 9.83 -25.03 -1.50
C PRO A 30 10.92 -25.72 -2.32
N PHE A 31 11.22 -25.21 -3.51
CA PHE A 31 12.24 -25.79 -4.39
C PHE A 31 13.67 -25.49 -3.93
N MET A 32 13.88 -24.45 -3.12
CA MET A 32 15.22 -24.10 -2.61
C MET A 32 15.78 -25.12 -1.60
N SER A 33 14.92 -25.95 -0.99
CA SER A 33 15.36 -27.03 -0.09
C SER A 33 15.52 -28.38 -0.79
N ALA A 34 15.20 -28.46 -2.08
CA ALA A 34 15.23 -29.71 -2.81
C ALA A 34 16.68 -30.17 -3.03
N ASP A 35 16.95 -31.47 -2.89
CA ASP A 35 18.28 -32.04 -3.11
C ASP A 35 18.83 -31.68 -4.51
N SER A 36 17.96 -31.62 -5.53
CA SER A 36 18.33 -31.20 -6.88
C SER A 36 18.84 -29.75 -6.95
N PHE A 37 18.30 -28.87 -6.12
CA PHE A 37 18.76 -27.48 -6.04
C PHE A 37 20.11 -27.40 -5.34
N ILE A 38 20.29 -28.13 -4.23
CA ILE A 38 21.56 -28.21 -3.50
C ILE A 38 22.68 -28.80 -4.36
N GLN A 39 22.39 -29.90 -5.06
CA GLN A 39 23.33 -30.51 -6.01
C GLN A 39 23.67 -29.54 -7.15
N GLY A 40 22.69 -28.83 -7.70
CA GLY A 40 22.92 -27.79 -8.71
C GLY A 40 23.84 -26.66 -8.23
N MET A 41 23.77 -26.28 -6.95
CA MET A 41 24.71 -25.32 -6.36
C MET A 41 26.14 -25.86 -6.29
N GLN A 42 26.31 -27.13 -5.94
CA GLN A 42 27.64 -27.76 -5.90
C GLN A 42 28.26 -27.96 -7.28
N GLU A 43 27.45 -28.32 -8.27
CA GLU A 43 27.90 -28.43 -9.66
C GLU A 43 28.29 -27.07 -10.25
N GLY A 44 27.57 -26.01 -9.84
CA GLY A 44 27.86 -24.63 -10.26
C GLY A 44 29.08 -24.02 -9.58
N ASP A 45 29.40 -24.45 -8.36
CA ASP A 45 30.59 -24.02 -7.61
C ASP A 45 31.30 -25.25 -7.03
N GLY A 46 32.22 -25.82 -7.84
CA GLY A 46 32.89 -27.10 -7.57
C GLY A 46 33.81 -27.12 -6.34
N ASN A 47 33.85 -26.05 -5.55
CA ASN A 47 34.64 -25.95 -4.33
C ASN A 47 33.78 -25.86 -3.05
N ILE A 48 32.45 -25.91 -3.16
CA ILE A 48 31.54 -25.88 -2.00
C ILE A 48 31.19 -27.30 -1.55
N THR A 49 31.22 -27.56 -0.25
CA THR A 49 30.76 -28.84 0.29
C THR A 49 29.24 -28.93 0.27
N TYR A 50 28.69 -30.14 0.36
CA TYR A 50 27.24 -30.34 0.40
C TYR A 50 26.63 -29.67 1.63
N GLU A 51 27.36 -29.70 2.75
CA GLU A 51 26.95 -29.08 4.01
C GLU A 51 26.90 -27.56 3.88
N ASP A 52 27.92 -26.94 3.27
CA ASP A 52 27.94 -25.49 3.02
C ASP A 52 26.82 -25.06 2.05
N ALA A 53 26.59 -25.84 0.99
CA ALA A 53 25.51 -25.61 0.04
C ALA A 53 24.14 -25.68 0.73
N THR A 54 23.92 -26.68 1.57
CA THR A 54 22.69 -26.87 2.35
C THR A 54 22.48 -25.71 3.32
N MET A 55 23.53 -25.31 4.06
CA MET A 55 23.46 -24.18 4.98
C MET A 55 23.09 -22.90 4.23
N THR A 56 23.75 -22.63 3.10
CA THR A 56 23.49 -21.45 2.27
C THR A 56 22.05 -21.43 1.76
N ALA A 57 21.57 -22.53 1.18
CA ALA A 57 20.20 -22.64 0.69
C ALA A 57 19.16 -22.45 1.81
N SER A 58 19.42 -23.01 3.00
CA SER A 58 18.53 -22.85 4.16
C SER A 58 18.46 -21.39 4.63
N LEU A 59 19.57 -20.64 4.59
CA LEU A 59 19.59 -19.22 4.91
C LEU A 59 18.74 -18.42 3.92
N PHE A 60 18.91 -18.67 2.61
CA PHE A 60 18.10 -18.01 1.57
C PHE A 60 16.62 -18.34 1.71
N GLN A 61 16.28 -19.60 1.97
CA GLN A 61 14.91 -20.02 2.19
C GLN A 61 14.29 -19.31 3.41
N ASN A 62 15.01 -19.25 4.53
CA ASN A 62 14.52 -18.60 5.75
C ASN A 62 14.31 -17.10 5.55
N VAL A 63 15.22 -16.42 4.87
CA VAL A 63 15.06 -15.01 4.47
C VAL A 63 13.85 -14.85 3.56
N GLY A 64 13.69 -15.75 2.58
CA GLY A 64 12.55 -15.72 1.66
C GLY A 64 11.21 -15.95 2.36
N ILE A 65 11.14 -16.86 3.34
CA ILE A 65 9.95 -17.07 4.18
C ILE A 65 9.64 -15.81 5.00
N PHE A 66 10.66 -15.20 5.60
CA PHE A 66 10.50 -13.95 6.35
C PHE A 66 9.93 -12.84 5.45
N VAL A 67 10.48 -12.66 4.25
CA VAL A 67 10.00 -11.69 3.26
C VAL A 67 8.57 -12.01 2.82
N LEU A 68 8.23 -13.29 2.63
CA LEU A 68 6.87 -13.72 2.25
C LEU A 68 5.86 -13.35 3.34
N ILE A 69 6.14 -13.65 4.61
CA ILE A 69 5.26 -13.34 5.74
C ILE A 69 5.09 -11.82 5.89
N LEU A 70 6.20 -11.07 5.89
CA LEU A 70 6.18 -9.62 5.99
C LEU A 70 5.40 -9.00 4.83
N GLY A 71 5.60 -9.52 3.62
CA GLY A 71 4.90 -9.11 2.43
C GLY A 71 3.39 -9.36 2.49
N LEU A 72 2.95 -10.51 3.00
CA LEU A 72 1.53 -10.81 3.20
C LEU A 72 0.88 -9.84 4.20
N ILE A 73 1.55 -9.54 5.32
CA ILE A 73 1.06 -8.55 6.28
C ILE A 73 0.94 -7.18 5.62
N THR A 74 1.96 -6.78 4.86
CA THR A 74 1.99 -5.51 4.13
C THR A 74 0.87 -5.43 3.09
N LEU A 75 0.60 -6.52 2.36
CA LEU A 75 -0.48 -6.63 1.39
C LEU A 75 -1.85 -6.43 2.06
N VAL A 76 -2.08 -7.03 3.22
CA VAL A 76 -3.32 -6.85 3.99
C VAL A 76 -3.50 -5.38 4.40
N ILE A 77 -2.45 -4.74 4.91
CA ILE A 77 -2.47 -3.29 5.25
C ILE A 77 -2.82 -2.47 4.01
N ALA A 78 -2.22 -2.78 2.86
CA ALA A 78 -2.47 -2.08 1.60
C ALA A 78 -3.91 -2.26 1.11
N ILE A 79 -4.49 -3.46 1.22
CA ILE A 79 -5.88 -3.74 0.87
C ILE A 79 -6.82 -2.94 1.77
N ILE A 80 -6.59 -2.96 3.09
CA ILE A 80 -7.39 -2.17 4.04
C ILE A 80 -7.29 -0.68 3.69
N GLY A 81 -6.08 -0.17 3.44
CA GLY A 81 -5.85 1.20 2.98
C GLY A 81 -6.64 1.53 1.72
N GLY A 82 -6.59 0.66 0.71
CA GLY A 82 -7.32 0.80 -0.56
C GLY A 82 -8.83 0.87 -0.38
N VAL A 83 -9.41 0.00 0.44
CA VAL A 83 -10.86 0.02 0.75
C VAL A 83 -11.26 1.31 1.48
N PHE A 84 -10.39 1.86 2.31
CA PHE A 84 -10.66 3.08 3.07
C PHE A 84 -10.56 4.37 2.24
N ILE A 85 -10.07 4.34 0.99
CA ILE A 85 -9.90 5.55 0.16
C ILE A 85 -11.22 6.33 -0.01
N ASN A 86 -12.34 5.62 -0.13
CA ASN A 86 -13.67 6.22 -0.31
C ASN A 86 -14.29 6.72 1.00
N LYS A 87 -13.88 6.17 2.15
CA LYS A 87 -14.42 6.55 3.46
C LYS A 87 -13.62 7.67 4.10
N ASN A 88 -12.31 7.46 4.24
CA ASN A 88 -11.40 8.35 4.96
C ASN A 88 -10.04 8.42 4.25
N ALA A 89 -9.91 9.40 3.34
CA ALA A 89 -8.70 9.61 2.54
C ALA A 89 -7.41 9.68 3.36
N LYS A 90 -7.46 10.35 4.51
CA LYS A 90 -6.29 10.55 5.38
C LYS A 90 -5.81 9.24 5.99
N THR A 91 -6.74 8.46 6.54
CA THR A 91 -6.44 7.14 7.12
C THR A 91 -5.92 6.19 6.06
N ALA A 92 -6.57 6.16 4.89
CA ALA A 92 -6.10 5.38 3.73
C ALA A 92 -4.67 5.78 3.33
N GLY A 93 -4.40 7.08 3.21
CA GLY A 93 -3.07 7.59 2.84
C GLY A 93 -1.97 7.16 3.80
N ILE A 94 -2.22 7.20 5.12
CA ILE A 94 -1.26 6.75 6.15
C ILE A 94 -1.01 5.24 6.02
N LEU A 95 -2.07 4.42 5.92
CA LEU A 95 -1.94 2.97 5.79
C LEU A 95 -1.15 2.57 4.54
N ILE A 96 -1.46 3.20 3.40
CA ILE A 96 -0.76 2.98 2.14
C ILE A 96 0.71 3.45 2.22
N LEU A 97 0.99 4.56 2.92
CA LEU A 97 2.38 5.01 3.14
C LEU A 97 3.17 4.03 4.00
N ILE A 98 2.60 3.53 5.09
CA ILE A 98 3.23 2.51 5.93
C ILE A 98 3.54 1.26 5.10
N ALA A 99 2.58 0.81 4.30
CA ALA A 99 2.78 -0.32 3.39
C ALA A 99 3.91 -0.05 2.37
N GLY A 100 3.97 1.16 1.82
CA GLY A 100 5.02 1.60 0.91
C GLY A 100 6.42 1.61 1.56
N VAL A 101 6.54 2.10 2.79
CA VAL A 101 7.82 2.12 3.53
C VAL A 101 8.29 0.70 3.83
N ILE A 102 7.41 -0.19 4.30
CA ILE A 102 7.77 -1.60 4.55
C ILE A 102 8.21 -2.30 3.26
N SER A 103 7.57 -1.96 2.14
CA SER A 103 7.88 -2.56 0.82
C SER A 103 9.28 -2.23 0.31
N LEU A 104 9.96 -1.20 0.84
CA LEU A 104 11.35 -0.88 0.46
C LEU A 104 12.33 -2.03 0.75
N LEU A 105 11.99 -2.91 1.69
CA LEU A 105 12.85 -4.02 2.11
C LEU A 105 12.96 -5.16 1.08
N GLY A 106 12.10 -5.18 0.05
CA GLY A 106 12.15 -6.27 -0.94
C GLY A 106 11.44 -6.00 -2.27
N ASN A 107 10.55 -5.01 -2.33
CA ASN A 107 9.81 -4.68 -3.55
C ASN A 107 9.78 -3.16 -3.76
N TRP A 108 10.89 -2.63 -4.23
CA TRP A 108 11.08 -1.19 -4.46
C TRP A 108 10.09 -0.61 -5.49
N VAL A 109 9.65 -1.41 -6.47
CA VAL A 109 8.63 -0.97 -7.45
C VAL A 109 7.29 -0.74 -6.76
N VAL A 110 6.82 -1.71 -5.97
CA VAL A 110 5.59 -1.58 -5.19
C VAL A 110 5.72 -0.47 -4.14
N ALA A 111 6.90 -0.33 -3.52
CA ALA A 111 7.18 0.73 -2.57
C ALA A 111 6.94 2.12 -3.17
N ILE A 112 7.50 2.39 -4.36
CA ILE A 112 7.32 3.67 -5.04
C ILE A 112 5.84 3.92 -5.38
N LEU A 113 5.15 2.90 -5.91
CA LEU A 113 3.72 3.02 -6.24
C LEU A 113 2.88 3.39 -5.02
N TRP A 114 3.09 2.71 -3.88
CA TRP A 114 2.34 2.97 -2.66
C TRP A 114 2.77 4.26 -1.96
N ILE A 115 4.05 4.63 -1.97
CA ILE A 115 4.48 5.94 -1.43
C ILE A 115 3.80 7.08 -2.20
N ILE A 116 3.82 7.04 -3.54
CA ILE A 116 3.18 8.06 -4.37
C ILE A 116 1.66 8.07 -4.10
N ALA A 117 1.02 6.90 -4.06
CA ALA A 117 -0.42 6.80 -3.78
C ALA A 117 -0.77 7.38 -2.39
N GLY A 118 0.00 7.04 -1.37
CA GLY A 118 -0.18 7.53 0.00
C GLY A 118 -0.04 9.04 0.08
N ILE A 119 0.99 9.62 -0.54
CA ILE A 119 1.18 11.08 -0.60
C ILE A 119 0.00 11.75 -1.33
N LEU A 120 -0.45 11.21 -2.46
CA LEU A 120 -1.60 11.75 -3.19
C LEU A 120 -2.88 11.74 -2.35
N LEU A 121 -3.10 10.68 -1.57
CA LEU A 121 -4.24 10.57 -0.64
C LEU A 121 -4.17 11.58 0.51
N LEU A 122 -2.97 11.94 0.97
CA LEU A 122 -2.78 12.91 2.06
C LEU A 122 -2.84 14.37 1.59
N VAL A 123 -2.26 14.67 0.43
CA VAL A 123 -2.17 16.05 -0.08
C VAL A 123 -3.48 16.51 -0.71
N LYS A 124 -4.21 15.61 -1.37
CA LYS A 124 -5.42 15.98 -2.11
C LYS A 124 -6.59 16.12 -1.15
N LYS A 125 -7.02 17.37 -0.91
CA LYS A 125 -8.25 17.65 -0.15
C LYS A 125 -9.40 16.82 -0.74
N PRO A 126 -10.21 16.11 0.08
CA PRO A 126 -11.47 15.56 -0.42
C PRO A 126 -12.24 16.75 -0.99
N GLN A 127 -12.65 16.65 -2.26
CA GLN A 127 -13.66 17.59 -2.75
C GLN A 127 -14.86 17.35 -1.84
N ARG A 128 -15.13 18.30 -0.95
CA ARG A 128 -16.42 18.36 -0.30
C ARG A 128 -17.39 18.56 -1.46
N ASP A 129 -18.29 17.61 -1.67
CA ASP A 129 -19.45 17.80 -2.52
C ASP A 129 -20.32 18.91 -1.88
N THR A 130 -19.88 20.15 -1.98
CA THR A 130 -20.72 21.34 -1.75
C THR A 130 -21.25 21.88 -3.07
N LEU A 131 -21.18 21.08 -4.14
CA LEU A 131 -21.81 21.37 -5.42
C LEU A 131 -22.88 20.30 -5.61
N THR A 132 -24.14 20.71 -5.54
CA THR A 132 -25.23 19.93 -6.13
C THR A 132 -24.96 19.77 -7.62
N GLU A 133 -25.62 18.78 -8.22
CA GLU A 133 -25.46 18.29 -9.60
C GLU A 133 -25.51 19.39 -10.69
N ASP A 134 -26.02 20.58 -10.33
CA ASP A 134 -26.28 21.70 -11.25
C ASP A 134 -25.25 22.85 -11.15
N GLY A 135 -24.18 22.71 -10.37
CA GLY A 135 -23.05 23.66 -10.39
C GLY A 135 -23.29 25.03 -9.76
N TYR A 136 -24.40 25.25 -9.06
CA TYR A 136 -24.64 26.49 -8.30
C TYR A 136 -24.17 26.37 -6.85
N TYR A 137 -23.58 27.46 -6.33
CA TYR A 137 -23.31 27.60 -4.90
C TYR A 137 -24.62 27.53 -4.12
N ASN A 138 -24.71 26.64 -3.12
CA ASN A 138 -25.87 26.56 -2.26
C ASN A 138 -25.86 27.76 -1.27
N TYR A 139 -26.44 28.87 -1.71
CA TYR A 139 -26.58 30.10 -0.93
C TYR A 139 -27.43 29.89 0.33
N ASP A 140 -28.34 28.92 0.33
CA ASP A 140 -29.24 28.65 1.47
C ASP A 140 -28.46 28.06 2.66
N LYS A 141 -27.58 27.09 2.42
CA LYS A 141 -26.70 26.55 3.47
C LYS A 141 -25.67 27.56 3.97
N ALA A 142 -25.19 28.44 3.11
CA ALA A 142 -24.27 29.51 3.50
C ALA A 142 -24.97 30.55 4.40
N ASN A 143 -26.24 30.87 4.11
CA ASN A 143 -27.05 31.77 4.91
C ASN A 143 -27.48 31.18 6.26
N GLU A 144 -27.74 29.88 6.35
CA GLU A 144 -28.03 29.23 7.64
C GLU A 144 -26.82 29.31 8.59
N VAL A 145 -25.60 29.03 8.09
CA VAL A 145 -24.37 29.15 8.87
C VAL A 145 -24.05 30.60 9.25
N ALA A 146 -24.40 31.57 8.39
CA ALA A 146 -24.23 32.99 8.68
C ALA A 146 -25.25 33.51 9.71
N LYS A 147 -26.50 33.02 9.67
CA LYS A 147 -27.54 33.36 10.66
C LYS A 147 -27.22 32.83 12.05
N ASP A 148 -26.65 31.63 12.15
CA ASP A 148 -26.27 31.04 13.43
C ASP A 148 -25.16 31.86 14.12
N ARG A 149 -24.20 32.37 13.34
CA ARG A 149 -23.12 33.26 13.84
C ARG A 149 -23.61 34.65 14.26
N ASN A 150 -24.70 35.14 13.67
CA ASN A 150 -25.22 36.48 13.95
C ASN A 150 -26.20 36.50 15.13
N ASN A 151 -26.55 35.32 15.68
CA ASN A 151 -27.39 35.18 16.85
C ASN A 151 -26.58 35.15 18.17
N GLU A 152 -25.26 35.21 18.08
CA GLU A 152 -24.30 35.29 19.21
C GLU A 152 -23.69 36.69 19.35
N ASP A 153 -24.42 37.75 18.99
CA ASP A 153 -23.89 39.12 19.09
C ASP A 153 -23.93 39.60 20.56
N PRO A 154 -22.78 39.84 21.23
CA PRO A 154 -22.72 40.09 22.68
C PRO A 154 -23.12 41.52 23.08
N TYR A 155 -23.68 42.32 22.16
CA TYR A 155 -23.95 43.75 22.34
C TYR A 155 -25.42 44.14 22.10
N LYS A 156 -26.37 43.25 22.37
CA LYS A 156 -27.80 43.60 22.34
C LYS A 156 -28.31 43.93 23.76
N TYR A 157 -28.31 45.21 24.12
CA TYR A 157 -29.16 45.79 25.19
C TYR A 157 -30.48 46.26 24.59
#